data_AF-A0A2U3Q0R4-F1
#
_entry.id   AF-A0A2U3Q0R4-F1
#
_cell.length_a   1.000
_cell.length_b   1.000
_cell.length_c   1.000
_cell.angle_alpha   90.00
_cell.angle_beta   90.00
_cell.angle_gamma   90.00
#
_symmetry.space_group_name_H-M   'P 1'
#
loop_
_entity.id
_entity.type
_entity.pdbx_description
1 polymer ?
#
loop_
_entity_poly.entity_id
_entity_poly.type
_entity_poly.pdbx_seq_one_letter_code
_entity_poly.pdbx_strand_id
1 'polypeptide(L)'
;MFARVGPVALKQVSPRCRRLKSDGMSNPATNEQWLPIQIAPGECDLELGRLHKTGIVPWPFPCRRKGGVWFNVWADEPMLISPSHWRIGRSVV
;
A
#
# COMPACT_ATOMS: atom_id res chain seq x y z
N MET A 1 40.37 4.06 -4.59
CA MET A 1 39.10 4.18 -3.85
C MET A 1 37.96 4.17 -4.85
N PHE A 2 37.25 3.06 -5.01
CA PHE A 2 35.94 3.02 -5.66
C PHE A 2 35.09 2.01 -4.88
N ALA A 3 34.10 2.52 -4.15
CA ALA A 3 33.21 1.70 -3.33
C ALA A 3 32.32 0.86 -4.26
N ARG A 4 32.27 -0.45 -4.00
CA ARG A 4 31.43 -1.41 -4.73
C ARG A 4 29.97 -1.02 -4.56
N VAL A 5 29.32 -0.58 -5.63
CA VAL A 5 27.85 -0.53 -5.70
C VAL A 5 27.38 -1.97 -5.79
N GLY A 6 27.01 -2.54 -4.64
CA GLY A 6 26.40 -3.85 -4.55
C GLY A 6 25.08 -3.89 -5.34
N PRO A 7 24.63 -5.08 -5.75
CA PRO A 7 23.38 -5.24 -6.48
C PRO A 7 22.25 -4.63 -5.64
N VAL A 8 21.49 -3.73 -6.27
CA VAL A 8 20.29 -3.14 -5.66
C VAL A 8 19.41 -4.33 -5.26
N ALA A 9 19.20 -4.48 -3.95
CA ALA A 9 18.33 -5.53 -3.45
C ALA A 9 16.97 -5.30 -4.11
N LEU A 10 16.52 -6.25 -4.93
CA LEU A 10 15.11 -6.43 -5.24
C LEU A 10 14.40 -6.36 -3.89
N LYS A 11 13.80 -5.21 -3.58
CA LYS A 11 12.95 -5.07 -2.40
C LYS A 11 11.88 -6.11 -2.61
N GLN A 12 11.99 -7.20 -1.85
CA GLN A 12 11.03 -8.26 -1.83
C GLN A 12 9.68 -7.61 -1.63
N VAL A 13 8.84 -7.64 -2.68
CA VAL A 13 7.40 -7.52 -2.53
C VAL A 13 7.06 -8.53 -1.43
N SER A 14 6.76 -8.01 -0.26
CA SER A 14 6.60 -8.81 0.95
C SER A 14 5.59 -9.91 0.64
N PRO A 15 5.95 -11.21 0.78
CA PRO A 15 5.06 -12.31 0.40
C PRO A 15 3.82 -12.40 1.29
N ARG A 16 3.76 -11.56 2.33
CA ARG A 16 2.73 -11.54 3.36
C ARG A 16 1.39 -10.95 2.91
N CYS A 17 1.34 -10.11 1.88
CA CYS A 17 0.06 -9.61 1.36
C CYS A 17 -0.61 -10.64 0.40
N ARG A 18 0.03 -11.78 0.10
CA ARG A 18 -0.45 -12.78 -0.87
C ARG A 18 -1.42 -13.84 -0.30
N ARG A 19 -1.74 -13.80 1.01
CA ARG A 19 -2.54 -14.84 1.69
C ARG A 19 -3.82 -14.28 2.34
N LEU A 20 -4.63 -13.58 1.54
CA LEU A 20 -6.08 -13.50 1.70
C LEU A 20 -6.72 -14.07 0.43
N LYS A 21 -6.46 -15.35 0.14
CA LYS A 21 -7.28 -16.12 -0.79
C LYS A 21 -8.14 -17.03 0.05
N SER A 22 -9.28 -16.53 0.49
CA SER A 22 -10.38 -17.40 0.89
C SER A 22 -11.00 -17.93 -0.39
N ASP A 23 -10.98 -19.24 -0.55
CA ASP A 23 -11.57 -19.98 -1.65
C ASP A 23 -13.04 -19.57 -1.91
N GLY A 24 -13.37 -19.31 -3.18
CA GLY A 24 -14.75 -19.25 -3.65
C GLY A 24 -15.13 -17.96 -4.40
N MET A 25 -15.38 -18.11 -5.70
CA MET A 25 -15.87 -17.12 -6.68
C MET A 25 -14.84 -16.11 -7.21
N SER A 26 -14.35 -16.42 -8.40
CA SER A 26 -13.74 -15.54 -9.37
C SER A 26 -14.54 -14.26 -9.55
N ASN A 27 -14.07 -13.13 -9.00
CA ASN A 27 -14.40 -11.82 -9.54
C ASN A 27 -13.09 -11.01 -9.63
N PRO A 28 -12.58 -10.67 -10.83
CA PRO A 28 -11.32 -9.93 -10.99
C PRO A 28 -11.36 -8.48 -10.47
N ALA A 29 -12.39 -8.07 -9.73
CA ALA A 29 -12.63 -6.70 -9.27
C ALA A 29 -12.13 -6.39 -7.83
N THR A 30 -11.59 -7.36 -7.08
CA THR A 30 -11.26 -7.13 -5.66
C THR A 30 -10.01 -6.26 -5.43
N ASN A 31 -9.19 -6.03 -6.45
CA ASN A 31 -8.03 -5.13 -6.36
C ASN A 31 -8.37 -3.65 -6.62
N GLU A 32 -9.63 -3.32 -6.92
CA GLU A 32 -10.07 -1.95 -7.21
C GLU A 32 -10.97 -1.37 -6.11
N GLN A 33 -11.39 -2.21 -5.16
CA GLN A 33 -12.30 -1.80 -4.10
C GLN A 33 -11.54 -1.06 -3.00
N TRP A 34 -11.95 0.17 -2.74
CA TRP A 34 -11.51 0.90 -1.55
C TRP A 34 -12.12 0.31 -0.28
N LEU A 35 -11.28 0.08 0.72
CA LEU A 35 -11.65 -0.49 2.01
C LEU A 35 -11.49 0.55 3.13
N PRO A 36 -12.25 0.46 4.23
CA PRO A 36 -12.12 1.37 5.36
C PRO A 36 -10.73 1.30 6.00
N ILE A 37 -10.18 2.46 6.39
CA ILE A 37 -8.83 2.54 6.96
C ILE A 37 -8.62 1.69 8.23
N GLN A 38 -9.68 1.46 9.01
CA GLN A 38 -9.62 0.74 10.28
C GLN A 38 -9.14 -0.70 10.11
N ILE A 39 -9.44 -1.31 8.96
CA ILE A 39 -9.02 -2.68 8.62
C ILE A 39 -7.74 -2.72 7.77
N ALA A 40 -7.04 -1.59 7.63
CA ALA A 40 -5.83 -1.53 6.82
C ALA A 40 -4.72 -2.42 7.41
N PRO A 41 -4.10 -3.30 6.59
CA PRO A 41 -3.00 -4.13 7.04
C PRO A 41 -1.77 -3.28 7.35
N GLY A 42 -0.99 -3.71 8.34
CA GLY A 42 0.33 -3.16 8.60
C GLY A 42 1.38 -3.71 7.64
N GLU A 43 2.48 -2.98 7.48
CA GLU A 43 3.69 -3.39 6.73
C GLU A 43 3.49 -3.69 5.22
N CYS A 44 2.31 -3.42 4.64
CA CYS A 44 2.05 -3.51 3.20
C CYS A 44 2.09 -2.11 2.55
N ASP A 45 2.49 -2.06 1.29
CA ASP A 45 2.40 -0.85 0.45
C ASP A 45 0.97 -0.69 -0.04
N LEU A 46 0.30 0.36 0.43
CA LEU A 46 -1.11 0.62 0.18
C LEU A 46 -1.28 1.95 -0.54
N GLU A 47 -2.21 2.00 -1.48
CA GLU A 47 -2.73 3.28 -1.95
C GLU A 47 -3.77 3.76 -0.95
N LEU A 48 -3.60 4.99 -0.47
CA LEU A 48 -4.50 5.61 0.47
C LEU A 48 -5.37 6.63 -0.24
N GLY A 49 -6.56 6.84 0.32
CA GLY A 49 -7.51 7.80 -0.23
C GLY A 49 -8.32 8.47 0.87
N ARG A 50 -8.78 9.67 0.57
CA ARG A 50 -9.70 10.41 1.42
C ARG A 50 -11.09 10.41 0.80
N LEU A 51 -12.10 10.26 1.64
CA LEU A 51 -13.48 10.45 1.18
C LEU A 51 -13.69 11.93 0.85
N HIS A 52 -14.14 12.21 -0.37
CA HIS A 52 -14.52 13.52 -0.88
C HIS A 52 -15.99 13.49 -1.33
N LYS A 53 -16.57 14.67 -1.62
CA LYS A 53 -17.99 14.78 -2.04
C LYS A 53 -18.33 13.94 -3.28
N THR A 54 -17.34 13.68 -4.12
CA THR A 54 -17.45 12.97 -5.40
C THR A 54 -17.00 11.49 -5.33
N GLY A 55 -16.61 11.02 -4.14
CA GLY A 55 -16.06 9.68 -3.95
C GLY A 55 -14.67 9.71 -3.31
N ILE A 56 -13.93 8.60 -3.40
CA ILE A 56 -12.63 8.46 -2.76
C ILE A 56 -11.54 8.99 -3.70
N VAL A 57 -10.82 10.00 -3.24
CA VAL A 57 -9.71 10.59 -3.97
C VAL A 57 -8.42 9.90 -3.53
N PRO A 58 -7.73 9.16 -4.43
CA PRO A 58 -6.44 8.55 -4.12
C PRO A 58 -5.38 9.63 -3.89
N TRP A 59 -4.44 9.35 -2.98
CA TRP A 59 -3.21 10.12 -2.93
C TRP A 59 -2.27 9.76 -4.06
N PRO A 60 -1.41 10.69 -4.49
CA PRO A 60 -0.52 10.49 -5.63
C PRO A 60 0.65 9.56 -5.32
N PHE A 61 0.80 9.06 -4.08
CA PHE A 61 1.90 8.20 -3.66
C PHE A 61 1.42 7.01 -2.81
N PRO A 62 2.07 5.84 -2.92
CA PRO A 62 1.84 4.71 -2.04
C PRO A 62 2.33 5.01 -0.63
N CYS A 63 1.62 4.46 0.35
CA CYS A 63 1.93 4.63 1.76
C CYS A 63 1.99 3.28 2.48
N ARG A 64 2.84 3.19 3.50
CA ARG A 64 2.99 1.99 4.34
C ARG A 64 2.66 2.33 5.79
N ARG A 65 1.91 1.47 6.47
CA ARG A 65 1.65 1.61 7.91
C ARG A 65 2.66 0.81 8.72
N LYS A 66 3.46 1.48 9.55
CA LYS A 66 4.43 0.86 10.46
C LYS A 66 4.29 1.44 11.86
N GLY A 67 4.01 0.58 12.84
CA GLY A 67 3.85 1.01 14.24
C GLY A 67 2.74 2.06 14.48
N GLY A 68 1.71 2.09 13.63
CA GLY A 68 0.64 3.09 13.69
C GLY A 68 0.94 4.42 12.98
N VAL A 69 2.16 4.60 12.48
CA VAL A 69 2.57 5.75 11.68
C VAL A 69 2.48 5.38 10.20
N TRP A 70 2.05 6.33 9.37
CA TRP A 70 2.06 6.18 7.91
C TRP A 70 3.34 6.74 7.34
N PHE A 71 3.94 6.03 6.38
CA PHE A 71 5.16 6.43 5.69
C PHE A 71 4.88 6.58 4.21
N ASN A 72 5.45 7.59 3.58
CA ASN A 72 5.50 7.67 2.12
C ASN A 72 6.50 6.62 1.62
N VAL A 73 6.06 5.67 0.79
CA VAL A 73 6.94 4.60 0.31
C VAL A 73 8.05 5.12 -0.60
N TRP A 74 7.81 6.22 -1.32
CA TRP A 74 8.80 6.79 -2.22
C TRP A 74 9.90 7.56 -1.50
N ALA A 75 9.54 8.31 -0.45
CA ALA A 75 10.48 9.11 0.32
C ALA A 75 10.99 8.41 1.60
N ASP A 76 10.36 7.31 2.00
CA ASP A 76 10.55 6.64 3.31
C ASP A 76 10.33 7.57 4.52
N GLU A 77 9.57 8.65 4.33
CA GLU A 77 9.33 9.70 5.34
C GLU A 77 8.03 9.46 6.11
N PRO A 78 8.00 9.65 7.44
CA PRO A 78 6.78 9.59 8.23
C PRO A 78 5.84 10.76 7.89
N MET A 79 4.56 10.46 7.76
CA MET A 79 3.53 11.44 7.43
C MET A 79 2.42 11.44 8.47
N LEU A 80 2.04 12.65 8.91
CA LEU A 80 0.89 12.86 9.77
C LEU A 80 -0.37 13.01 8.91
N ILE A 81 -0.93 11.88 8.52
CA ILE A 81 -2.10 11.80 7.65
C ILE A 81 -3.22 11.02 8.29
N SER A 82 -4.46 11.36 7.95
CA SER A 82 -5.68 10.66 8.40
C SER A 82 -6.48 10.19 7.18
N PRO A 83 -6.01 9.13 6.48
CA PRO A 83 -6.73 8.53 5.36
C PRO A 83 -8.09 7.96 5.81
N SER A 84 -9.08 8.00 4.93
CA SER A 84 -10.39 7.39 5.19
C SER A 84 -10.46 5.96 4.66
N HIS A 85 -9.80 5.72 3.53
CA HIS A 85 -9.83 4.46 2.82
C HIS A 85 -8.44 4.03 2.33
N TRP A 86 -8.29 2.75 2.03
CA TRP A 86 -7.10 2.17 1.46
C TRP A 86 -7.46 1.13 0.39
N ARG A 87 -6.51 0.82 -0.49
CA ARG A 87 -6.57 -0.34 -1.40
C ARG A 87 -5.17 -0.90 -1.61
N ILE A 88 -5.10 -2.13 -2.08
CA ILE A 88 -3.82 -2.74 -2.46
C ILE A 88 -3.34 -2.05 -3.73
N GLY A 89 -2.17 -1.42 -3.67
CA GLY A 89 -1.56 -0.82 -4.84
C GLY A 89 -1.33 -1.89 -5.91
N ARG A 90 -1.69 -1.59 -7.16
CA ARG A 90 -1.31 -2.43 -8.29
C ARG A 90 0.21 -2.39 -8.40
N SER A 91 0.89 -3.42 -7.90
CA SER A 91 2.27 -3.68 -8.30
C SER A 91 2.21 -3.95 -9.80
N VAL A 92 2.61 -2.97 -10.61
CA VAL A 92 2.83 -3.18 -12.04
C VAL A 92 3.98 -4.19 -12.10
N VAL A 93 3.66 -5.39 -12.60
CA VAL A 93 4.63 -6.46 -12.86
C VAL A 93 5.50 -6.05 -14.02
#